data_AF-A0A3D2R9D8-F1
#
_entry.id   AF-A0A3D2R9D8-F1
#
_cell.length_a   1.000
_cell.length_b   1.000
_cell.length_c   1.000
_cell.angle_alpha   90.00
_cell.angle_beta   90.00
_cell.angle_gamma   90.00
#
_symmetry.space_group_name_H-M   'P 1'
#
loop_
_entity.id
_entity.type
_entity.pdbx_description
1 polymer ?
#
loop_
_entity_poly.entity_id
_entity_poly.type
_entity_poly.pdbx_seq_one_letter_code
_entity_poly.pdbx_strand_id
1 'polypeptide(L)'
;FALGHYLGIIPEILEAPPTDGLYHDSKTDEEQLGARYDELEWAMAFQKSAQKDNRSLIDSEFGVDSLKLSPRQKEVLSIYLKLNRANQHKMNPIPVCIIPKNLR
;
A
#
# COMPACT_ATOMS: atom_id res chain seq x y z
N PHE A 1 -12.98 -3.35 11.17
CA PHE A 1 -13.84 -2.50 12.04
C PHE A 1 -13.88 -2.89 13.53
N ALA A 2 -13.02 -3.79 14.04
CA ALA A 2 -13.12 -4.26 15.42
C ALA A 2 -13.00 -3.15 16.49
N LEU A 3 -12.13 -2.15 16.27
CA LEU A 3 -11.94 -1.05 17.20
C LEU A 3 -13.16 -0.11 17.28
N GLY A 4 -13.80 0.18 16.14
CA GLY A 4 -14.98 1.05 16.10
C GLY A 4 -16.17 0.45 16.84
N HIS A 5 -16.42 -0.85 16.67
CA HIS A 5 -17.44 -1.57 17.46
C HIS A 5 -17.13 -1.55 18.95
N TYR A 6 -15.87 -1.78 19.33
CA TYR A 6 -15.46 -1.75 20.74
C TYR A 6 -15.70 -0.37 21.39
N LEU A 7 -15.48 0.72 20.64
CA LEU A 7 -15.70 2.09 21.10
C LEU A 7 -17.16 2.54 21.06
N GLY A 8 -18.09 1.70 20.61
CA GLY A 8 -19.51 2.04 20.52
C GLY A 8 -19.84 3.09 19.45
N ILE A 9 -19.06 3.13 18.36
CA ILE A 9 -19.35 4.00 17.21
C ILE A 9 -20.65 3.54 16.54
N ILE A 10 -21.48 4.50 16.11
CA ILE A 10 -22.78 4.21 15.49
C ILE A 10 -22.63 3.40 14.19
N PRO A 11 -23.56 2.46 13.89
CA PRO A 11 -23.46 1.58 12.72
C PRO A 11 -23.35 2.32 11.39
N GLU A 12 -24.03 3.46 11.25
CA GLU A 12 -24.05 4.25 10.02
C GLU A 12 -22.64 4.72 9.62
N ILE A 13 -21.76 4.97 10.59
CA ILE A 13 -20.36 5.35 10.33
C ILE A 13 -19.51 4.12 9.97
N LEU A 14 -19.79 2.96 10.55
CA LEU A 14 -19.00 1.74 10.35
C LEU A 14 -19.30 1.06 9.01
N GLU A 15 -20.54 1.17 8.52
CA GLU A 15 -21.01 0.53 7.29
C GLU A 15 -20.91 1.44 6.06
N ALA A 16 -20.72 2.75 6.25
CA ALA A 16 -20.57 3.68 5.14
C ALA A 16 -19.35 3.27 4.26
N PRO A 17 -19.51 3.26 2.92
CA PRO A 17 -18.42 2.92 2.03
C PRO A 17 -17.31 3.97 2.13
N PRO A 18 -16.03 3.53 2.15
CA PRO A 18 -14.91 4.45 2.22
C PRO A 18 -14.78 5.21 0.89
N THR A 19 -14.99 6.52 0.95
CA THR A 19 -14.92 7.45 -0.19
C THR A 19 -14.12 8.67 0.21
N ASP A 20 -13.40 9.27 -0.75
CA ASP A 20 -12.58 10.46 -0.48
C ASP A 20 -13.41 11.73 -0.23
N GLY A 21 -14.68 11.74 -0.66
CA GLY A 21 -15.59 12.88 -0.55
C GLY A 21 -15.14 14.10 -1.36
N LEU A 22 -14.17 13.96 -2.27
CA LEU A 22 -13.57 15.04 -3.06
C LEU A 22 -14.17 15.15 -4.47
N TYR A 23 -14.65 14.06 -5.05
CA TYR A 23 -15.17 14.03 -6.42
C TYR A 23 -16.64 13.59 -6.50
N HIS A 24 -17.38 14.16 -7.47
CA HIS A 24 -18.80 13.83 -7.71
C HIS A 24 -19.03 12.37 -8.17
N ASP A 25 -18.00 11.72 -8.73
CA ASP A 25 -18.09 10.37 -9.28
C ASP A 25 -18.18 9.28 -8.20
N SER A 26 -18.11 9.63 -6.91
CA SER A 26 -18.38 8.75 -5.76
C SER A 26 -17.60 7.41 -5.79
N LYS A 27 -16.44 7.38 -6.44
CA LYS A 27 -15.60 6.18 -6.49
C LYS A 27 -15.08 5.87 -5.09
N THR A 28 -15.17 4.60 -4.73
CA THR A 28 -14.61 4.09 -3.48
C THR A 28 -13.08 4.03 -3.56
N ASP A 29 -12.42 4.06 -2.41
CA ASP A 29 -10.95 3.96 -2.37
C ASP A 29 -10.43 2.66 -3.01
N GLU A 30 -11.14 1.54 -2.82
CA GLU A 30 -10.78 0.24 -3.41
C GLU A 30 -10.85 0.26 -4.95
N GLU A 31 -11.83 0.97 -5.51
CA GLU A 31 -11.95 1.16 -6.97
C GLU A 31 -10.86 2.08 -7.52
N GLN A 32 -10.47 3.11 -6.78
CA GLN A 32 -9.37 4.00 -7.16
C GLN A 32 -8.02 3.27 -7.13
N LEU A 33 -7.81 2.40 -6.15
CA LEU A 33 -6.58 1.64 -5.98
C LEU A 33 -6.53 0.37 -6.86
N GLY A 34 -7.69 -0.17 -7.25
CA GLY A 34 -7.81 -1.42 -8.01
C GLY A 34 -7.59 -2.69 -7.17
N ALA A 35 -7.57 -2.56 -5.85
CA ALA A 35 -7.35 -3.66 -4.90
C ALA A 35 -8.12 -3.42 -3.62
N ARG A 36 -8.56 -4.51 -2.98
CA ARG A 36 -9.27 -4.44 -1.71
C ARG A 36 -8.32 -4.27 -0.53
N TYR A 37 -8.82 -3.77 0.59
CA TYR A 37 -8.00 -3.54 1.78
C TYR A 37 -7.35 -4.83 2.33
N ASP A 38 -8.09 -5.94 2.35
CA ASP A 38 -7.58 -7.26 2.77
C ASP A 38 -6.46 -7.76 1.85
N GLU A 39 -6.61 -7.54 0.55
CA GLU A 39 -5.60 -7.87 -0.47
C GLU A 39 -4.32 -7.05 -0.29
N LEU A 40 -4.44 -5.74 -0.01
CA LEU A 40 -3.30 -4.86 0.23
C LEU A 40 -2.59 -5.17 1.54
N GLU A 41 -3.32 -5.50 2.62
CA GLU A 41 -2.74 -5.95 3.88
C GLU A 41 -1.89 -7.21 3.70
N TRP A 42 -2.41 -8.18 2.93
CA TRP A 42 -1.66 -9.37 2.56
C TRP A 42 -0.38 -9.00 1.78
N ALA A 43 -0.47 -8.12 0.77
CA ALA A 43 0.70 -7.73 -0.04
C ALA A 43 1.78 -7.02 0.80
N MET A 44 1.38 -6.17 1.73
CA MET A 44 2.26 -5.52 2.71
C MET A 44 2.97 -6.55 3.60
N ALA A 45 2.22 -7.51 4.16
CA ALA A 45 2.77 -8.56 5.01
C ALA A 45 3.74 -9.46 4.24
N PHE A 46 3.38 -9.80 2.99
CA PHE A 46 4.21 -10.59 2.09
C PHE A 46 5.53 -9.88 1.79
N GLN A 47 5.50 -8.60 1.38
CA GLN A 47 6.73 -7.83 1.16
C GLN A 47 7.59 -7.74 2.42
N LYS A 48 6.99 -7.49 3.58
CA LYS A 48 7.69 -7.40 4.86
C LYS A 48 8.37 -8.72 5.26
N SER A 49 7.73 -9.87 5.01
CA SER A 49 8.35 -11.18 5.23
C SER A 49 9.53 -11.42 4.29
N ALA A 50 9.41 -11.07 3.01
CA ALA A 50 10.47 -11.23 2.04
C ALA A 50 11.72 -10.37 2.36
N GLN A 51 11.52 -9.15 2.85
CA GLN A 51 12.61 -8.29 3.31
C GLN A 51 13.38 -8.88 4.50
N LYS A 52 12.69 -9.52 5.45
CA LYS A 52 13.33 -10.20 6.59
C LYS A 52 14.22 -11.37 6.16
N ASP A 53 13.82 -12.08 5.11
CA ASP A 53 14.55 -13.24 4.59
C ASP A 53 15.71 -12.85 3.66
N ASN A 54 16.13 -11.57 3.64
CA ASN A 54 17.10 -11.00 2.69
C ASN A 54 16.74 -11.25 1.22
N ARG A 55 15.48 -11.56 0.91
CA ARG A 55 14.98 -11.60 -0.48
C ARG A 55 14.67 -10.17 -0.91
N SER A 56 15.72 -9.37 -1.11
CA SER A 56 15.69 -8.00 -1.69
C SER A 56 15.17 -7.97 -3.14
N LEU A 57 14.59 -9.05 -3.65
CA LEU A 57 14.28 -9.23 -5.07
C LEU A 57 12.88 -8.75 -5.45
N ILE A 58 12.04 -8.40 -4.47
CA ILE A 58 10.67 -7.94 -4.73
C ILE A 58 10.60 -6.40 -4.80
N ASP A 59 11.71 -5.78 -5.19
CA ASP A 59 11.81 -4.33 -5.35
C ASP A 59 11.37 -3.90 -6.76
N SER A 60 11.19 -4.89 -7.66
CA SER A 60 10.79 -4.68 -9.05
C SER A 60 9.62 -5.58 -9.43
N GLU A 61 8.67 -5.03 -10.20
CA GLU A 61 7.54 -5.78 -10.79
C GLU A 61 8.01 -7.01 -11.57
N PHE A 62 9.22 -6.97 -12.14
CA PHE A 62 9.85 -8.03 -12.94
C PHE A 62 10.06 -9.35 -12.18
N GLY A 63 10.05 -9.36 -10.84
CA GLY A 63 10.20 -10.56 -10.03
C GLY A 63 8.89 -11.26 -9.66
N VAL A 64 7.75 -10.59 -9.83
CA VAL A 64 6.45 -11.06 -9.32
C VAL A 64 5.97 -12.32 -10.06
N ASP A 65 6.22 -12.40 -11.37
CA ASP A 65 5.78 -13.53 -12.19
C ASP A 65 6.44 -14.86 -11.84
N SER A 66 7.67 -14.80 -11.34
CA SER A 66 8.45 -15.97 -10.91
C SER A 66 7.97 -16.55 -9.57
N LEU A 67 7.13 -15.82 -8.83
CA LEU A 67 6.59 -16.28 -7.56
C LEU A 67 5.46 -17.29 -7.79
N LYS A 68 5.42 -18.31 -6.93
CA LYS A 68 4.32 -19.28 -6.87
C LYS A 68 3.11 -18.65 -6.15
N LEU A 69 2.46 -17.70 -6.82
CA LEU A 69 1.27 -16.98 -6.36
C LEU A 69 0.11 -17.17 -7.34
N SER A 70 -1.12 -16.98 -6.87
CA SER A 70 -2.29 -16.94 -7.75
C SER A 70 -2.23 -15.72 -8.69
N PRO A 71 -2.94 -15.74 -9.84
CA PRO A 71 -2.98 -14.60 -10.74
C PRO A 71 -3.42 -13.29 -10.05
N ARG A 72 -4.46 -13.37 -9.20
CA ARG A 72 -4.95 -12.21 -8.43
C ARG A 72 -3.92 -11.71 -7.42
N GLN A 73 -3.23 -12.60 -6.73
CA GLN A 73 -2.18 -12.23 -5.79
C GLN A 73 -0.99 -11.54 -6.48
N LYS A 74 -0.63 -11.98 -7.70
CA LYS A 74 0.41 -11.32 -8.51
C LYS A 74 -0.01 -9.90 -8.90
N GLU A 75 -1.25 -9.73 -9.36
CA GLU A 75 -1.81 -8.43 -9.73
C GLU A 75 -1.86 -7.48 -8.53
N VAL A 76 -2.39 -7.92 -7.40
CA VAL A 76 -2.44 -7.11 -6.17
C VAL A 76 -1.03 -6.73 -5.72
N LEU A 77 -0.09 -7.69 -5.74
CA LEU A 77 1.28 -7.42 -5.34
C LEU A 77 1.97 -6.42 -6.27
N SER A 78 1.73 -6.48 -7.59
CA SER A 78 2.29 -5.51 -8.53
C SER A 78 1.69 -4.11 -8.33
N ILE A 79 0.37 -4.00 -8.15
CA ILE A 79 -0.32 -2.74 -7.80
C ILE A 79 0.31 -2.12 -6.56
N TYR A 80 0.43 -2.92 -5.49
CA TYR A 80 0.99 -2.46 -4.22
C TYR A 80 2.44 -1.98 -4.39
N LEU A 81 3.32 -2.77 -5.02
CA LEU A 81 4.74 -2.40 -5.19
C LEU A 81 4.91 -1.12 -6.00
N LYS A 82 4.13 -0.98 -7.09
CA LYS A 82 4.14 0.21 -7.94
C LYS A 82 3.75 1.46 -7.18
N LEU A 83 2.60 1.42 -6.51
CA LEU A 83 2.06 2.57 -5.77
C LEU A 83 2.92 2.89 -4.55
N ASN A 84 3.37 1.87 -3.81
CA ASN A 84 4.25 2.05 -2.66
C ASN A 84 5.56 2.73 -3.05
N ARG A 85 6.18 2.31 -4.16
CA ARG A 85 7.42 2.92 -4.67
C ARG A 85 7.20 4.37 -5.09
N ALA A 86 6.17 4.65 -5.89
CA ALA A 86 5.87 6.01 -6.35
C ALA A 86 5.56 6.95 -5.18
N ASN A 87 4.89 6.45 -4.14
CA ASN A 87 4.46 7.22 -2.98
C ASN A 87 5.48 7.22 -1.82
N GLN A 88 6.71 6.71 -1.99
CA GLN A 88 7.73 6.75 -0.93
C GLN A 88 8.03 8.17 -0.43
N HIS A 89 7.83 9.19 -1.27
CA HIS A 89 7.98 10.59 -0.89
C HIS A 89 6.93 11.08 0.14
N LYS A 90 5.83 10.34 0.32
CA LYS A 90 4.81 10.63 1.35
C LYS A 90 5.16 10.00 2.70
N MET A 91 6.05 9.01 2.71
CA MET A 91 6.44 8.25 3.90
C MET A 91 7.81 8.67 4.42
N ASN A 92 8.75 8.97 3.52
CA ASN A 92 10.09 9.41 3.87
C ASN A 92 10.12 10.93 4.03
N PRO A 93 10.98 11.46 4.92
CA PRO A 93 11.20 12.89 5.02
C PRO A 93 11.61 13.50 3.68
N ILE A 94 11.29 14.79 3.51
CA ILE A 94 11.70 15.55 2.33
C ILE A 94 13.22 15.39 2.14
N PRO A 95 13.68 14.93 0.96
CA PRO A 95 15.10 14.69 0.74
C PRO A 95 15.88 16.00 0.82
N VAL A 96 16.89 16.05 1.67
CA VAL A 96 17.78 17.20 1.85
C VAL A 96 19.15 16.87 1.29
N CYS A 97 19.69 17.74 0.45
CA CYS A 97 21.07 17.64 -0.01
C CYS A 97 22.03 18.06 1.11
N ILE A 98 22.78 17.10 1.65
CA ILE A 98 23.82 17.37 2.64
C ILE A 98 25.11 17.70 1.88
N ILE A 99 25.48 18.98 1.85
CA ILE A 99 26.72 19.43 1.23
C ILE A 99 27.90 19.12 2.19
N PRO A 100 28.90 18.32 1.76
CA PRO A 100 30.09 18.05 2.55
C PRO A 100 30.83 19.34 2.95
N LYS A 101 31.38 19.40 4.17
CA LYS A 101 32.04 20.61 4.69
C LYS A 101 33.23 21.08 3.85
N ASN A 102 33.91 20.18 3.15
CA ASN A 102 35.03 20.48 2.26
C ASN A 102 34.61 21.07 0.90
N LEU A 103 33.31 21.10 0.61
CA LEU A 103 32.72 21.71 -0.59
C LEU A 103 31.90 22.98 -0.25
N ARG A 104 31.99 23.46 1.00
CA ARG A 104 31.40 24.73 1.44
C ARG A 104 32.40 25.88 1.31
#